data_AF-A0A529MI75-F1
#
_entry.id   AF-A0A529MI75-F1
#
_cell.length_a   1.000
_cell.length_b   1.000
_cell.length_c   1.000
_cell.angle_alpha   90.00
_cell.angle_beta   90.00
_cell.angle_gamma   90.00
#
_symmetry.space_group_name_H-M   'P 1'
#
loop_
_entity.id
_entity.type
_entity.pdbx_description
1 polymer ?
#
loop_
_entity_poly.entity_id
_entity_poly.type
_entity_poly.pdbx_seq_one_letter_code
_entity_poly.pdbx_strand_id
1 'polypeptide(L)'
;VINTGSKQGITTPPGNLAYNVSKAGVKTFTEGLAHALRNEPGAKVSAHLLIPGFTYTGLTEGATEKPAGAWTGEQVIDFMLASLVDGDFYILCPDNEVARPTDEKRMAWAIG
;
A
#
# COMPACT_ATOMS: atom_id res chain seq x y z
N VAL A 1 -4.91 7.03 -11.36
CA VAL A 1 -5.65 6.95 -10.07
C VAL A 1 -4.77 6.25 -9.07
N ILE A 2 -4.59 6.82 -7.88
CA ILE A 2 -3.80 6.19 -6.81
C ILE A 2 -4.73 6.05 -5.61
N ASN A 3 -4.95 4.81 -5.19
CA ASN A 3 -5.71 4.53 -3.98
C ASN A 3 -4.73 4.15 -2.86
N THR A 4 -4.81 4.83 -1.73
CA THR A 4 -3.95 4.55 -0.57
C THR A 4 -4.49 3.38 0.25
N GLY A 5 -3.92 2.21 0.02
CA GLY A 5 -4.13 0.99 0.79
C GLY A 5 -3.36 0.98 2.12
N SER A 6 -2.86 -0.19 2.50
CA SER A 6 -1.99 -0.45 3.66
C SER A 6 -1.49 -1.90 3.58
N LYS A 7 -0.29 -2.20 4.11
CA LYS A 7 0.17 -3.58 4.30
C LYS A 7 -0.88 -4.44 5.02
N GLN A 8 -1.63 -3.87 5.96
CA GLN A 8 -2.65 -4.58 6.73
C GLN A 8 -3.87 -5.01 5.90
N GLY A 9 -4.13 -4.37 4.76
CA GLY A 9 -5.17 -4.81 3.81
C GLY A 9 -4.81 -6.09 3.06
N ILE A 10 -3.59 -6.60 3.24
CA ILE A 10 -3.10 -7.83 2.61
C ILE A 10 -2.70 -8.84 3.69
N THR A 11 -1.82 -8.45 4.62
CA THR A 11 -1.23 -9.37 5.59
C THR A 11 -2.11 -9.63 6.82
N THR A 12 -3.18 -8.84 7.00
CA THR A 12 -4.22 -9.02 8.03
C THR A 12 -3.68 -9.36 9.44
N PRO A 13 -2.80 -8.52 10.03
CA PRO A 13 -2.30 -8.77 11.38
C PRO A 13 -3.44 -8.67 12.42
N PRO A 14 -3.33 -9.34 13.58
CA PRO A 14 -4.33 -9.25 14.64
C PRO A 14 -4.40 -7.82 15.23
N GLY A 15 -5.56 -7.47 15.83
CA GLY A 15 -5.74 -6.25 16.64
C GLY A 15 -6.38 -5.06 15.94
N ASN A 16 -6.53 -5.07 14.60
CA ASN A 16 -7.12 -3.94 13.86
C ASN A 16 -8.12 -4.38 12.77
N LEU A 17 -9.09 -5.22 13.15
CA LEU A 17 -9.95 -5.94 12.19
C LEU A 17 -10.71 -5.01 11.24
N ALA A 18 -11.35 -3.95 11.74
CA ALA A 18 -12.13 -3.03 10.90
C ALA A 18 -11.23 -2.31 9.87
N TYR A 19 -10.04 -1.89 10.30
CA TYR A 19 -9.05 -1.29 9.41
C TYR A 19 -8.58 -2.30 8.35
N ASN A 20 -8.23 -3.52 8.74
CA ASN A 20 -7.82 -4.59 7.82
C ASN A 20 -8.89 -4.83 6.74
N VAL A 21 -10.15 -4.99 7.15
CA VAL A 21 -11.29 -5.19 6.22
C VAL A 21 -11.44 -4.00 5.28
N SER A 22 -11.40 -2.77 5.80
CA SER A 22 -11.51 -1.58 4.95
C SER A 22 -10.39 -1.50 3.90
N LYS A 23 -9.15 -1.82 4.29
CA LYS A 23 -7.99 -1.76 3.41
C LYS A 23 -7.94 -2.93 2.43
N ALA A 24 -8.44 -4.10 2.80
CA ALA A 24 -8.69 -5.21 1.86
C ALA A 24 -9.75 -4.82 0.81
N GLY A 25 -10.80 -4.10 1.22
CA GLY A 25 -11.80 -3.54 0.29
C GLY A 25 -11.18 -2.56 -0.71
N VAL A 26 -10.31 -1.64 -0.24
CA VAL A 26 -9.58 -0.72 -1.13
C VAL A 26 -8.69 -1.47 -2.12
N LYS A 27 -7.99 -2.52 -1.68
CA LYS A 27 -7.20 -3.40 -2.56
C LYS A 27 -8.07 -3.98 -3.67
N THR A 28 -9.13 -4.69 -3.30
CA THR A 28 -10.03 -5.35 -4.26
C THR A 28 -10.67 -4.36 -5.23
N PHE A 29 -11.09 -3.19 -4.73
CA PHE A 29 -11.62 -2.12 -5.58
C PHE A 29 -10.60 -1.62 -6.60
N THR A 30 -9.34 -1.44 -6.18
CA THR A 30 -8.28 -0.92 -7.04
C THR A 30 -7.87 -1.92 -8.11
N GLU A 31 -7.86 -3.22 -7.78
CA GLU A 31 -7.66 -4.31 -8.76
C GLU A 31 -8.77 -4.31 -9.82
N GLY A 32 -10.03 -4.24 -9.39
CA GLY A 32 -11.17 -4.15 -10.29
C GLY A 32 -11.14 -2.91 -11.18
N LEU A 33 -10.77 -1.75 -10.61
CA LEU A 33 -10.62 -0.50 -11.35
C LEU A 33 -9.50 -0.58 -12.40
N ALA A 34 -8.33 -1.12 -12.03
CA ALA A 34 -7.23 -1.29 -12.98
C ALA A 34 -7.61 -2.24 -14.12
N HIS A 35 -8.31 -3.33 -13.81
CA HIS A 35 -8.85 -4.24 -14.82
C HIS A 35 -9.83 -3.52 -15.74
N ALA A 36 -10.79 -2.76 -15.21
CA ALA A 36 -11.76 -2.02 -16.02
C ALA A 36 -11.07 -1.00 -16.94
N LEU A 37 -10.17 -0.17 -16.40
CA LEU A 37 -9.46 0.87 -17.17
C LEU A 37 -8.58 0.29 -18.28
N ARG A 38 -7.94 -0.86 -18.05
CA ARG A 38 -7.11 -1.53 -19.07
C ARG A 38 -7.91 -2.00 -20.28
N ASN A 39 -9.19 -2.30 -20.09
CA ASN A 39 -10.07 -2.82 -21.13
C ASN A 39 -10.87 -1.71 -21.84
N GLU A 40 -10.76 -0.45 -21.40
CA GLU A 40 -11.44 0.67 -22.03
C GLU A 40 -10.69 1.14 -23.30
N PRO A 41 -11.33 1.16 -24.48
CA PRO A 41 -10.67 1.56 -25.73
C PRO A 41 -10.09 2.97 -25.66
N GLY A 42 -8.78 3.10 -25.90
CA GLY A 42 -8.10 4.40 -25.89
C GLY A 42 -7.88 5.00 -24.49
N ALA A 43 -7.99 4.19 -23.43
CA ALA A 43 -7.71 4.64 -22.07
C ALA A 43 -6.35 5.33 -21.94
N LYS A 44 -6.35 6.52 -21.33
CA LYS A 44 -5.14 7.31 -21.00
C LYS A 44 -4.86 7.35 -19.50
N VAL A 45 -5.59 6.55 -18.72
CA VAL A 45 -5.54 6.56 -17.25
C VAL A 45 -5.38 5.14 -16.76
N SER A 46 -4.46 4.92 -15.82
CA SER A 46 -4.27 3.68 -15.08
C SER A 46 -4.66 3.86 -13.61
N ALA A 47 -4.87 2.75 -12.90
CA ALA A 47 -5.02 2.72 -11.45
C ALA A 47 -3.88 1.94 -10.80
N HIS A 48 -3.41 2.42 -9.64
CA HIS A 48 -2.31 1.85 -8.88
C HIS A 48 -2.67 1.81 -7.39
N LEU A 49 -2.19 0.80 -6.68
CA LEU A 49 -2.40 0.62 -5.25
C LEU A 49 -1.14 1.01 -4.47
N LEU A 50 -1.20 2.12 -3.75
CA LEU A 50 -0.16 2.50 -2.80
C LEU A 50 -0.32 1.66 -1.53
N ILE A 51 0.72 0.95 -1.10
CA ILE A 51 0.72 0.08 0.08
C ILE A 51 1.80 0.57 1.05
N PRO A 52 1.51 1.57 1.90
CA PRO A 52 2.45 2.02 2.91
C PRO A 52 2.66 0.96 4.00
N GLY A 53 3.88 0.91 4.52
CA GLY A 53 4.18 0.32 5.83
C GLY A 53 3.91 1.26 6.98
N PHE A 54 4.57 1.02 8.12
CA PHE A 54 4.47 1.94 9.23
C PHE A 54 5.02 3.31 8.82
N THR A 55 4.13 4.31 8.75
CA THR A 55 4.44 5.66 8.29
C THR A 55 4.01 6.66 9.35
N TYR A 56 4.94 7.51 9.76
CA TYR A 56 4.69 8.57 10.73
C TYR A 56 4.00 9.73 10.04
N THR A 57 2.74 9.94 10.40
CA THR A 57 1.87 10.98 9.84
C THR A 57 0.95 11.52 10.93
N GLY A 58 0.05 12.45 10.59
CA GLY A 58 -1.02 12.88 11.51
C GLY A 58 -1.98 11.76 11.94
N LEU A 59 -1.93 10.57 11.32
CA LEU A 59 -2.69 9.39 11.75
C LEU A 59 -2.00 8.61 12.87
N THR A 60 -0.73 8.92 13.19
CA THR A 60 0.01 8.21 14.23
C THR A 60 -0.36 8.79 15.60
N GLU A 61 -1.38 8.20 16.23
CA GLU A 61 -1.81 8.61 17.57
C GLU A 61 -0.74 8.31 18.63
N GLY A 62 -0.54 9.24 19.57
CA GLY A 62 0.32 9.05 20.75
C GLY A 62 1.84 9.21 20.52
N ALA A 63 2.31 9.33 19.28
CA ALA A 63 3.73 9.55 18.98
C ALA A 63 4.05 11.04 18.78
N THR A 64 4.81 11.63 19.71
CA THR A 64 5.29 13.02 19.61
C THR A 64 6.52 13.18 18.71
N GLU A 65 7.22 12.08 18.46
CA GLU A 65 8.41 12.02 17.60
C GLU A 65 8.28 10.84 16.62
N LYS A 66 8.98 10.91 15.50
CA LYS A 66 8.97 9.85 14.48
C LYS A 66 9.59 8.56 15.06
N PRO A 67 8.84 7.44 15.14
CA PRO A 67 9.41 6.16 15.55
C PRO A 67 10.52 5.70 14.60
N ALA A 68 11.54 5.03 15.14
CA ALA A 68 12.63 4.48 14.33
C ALA A 68 12.13 3.50 13.26
N GLY A 69 11.11 2.69 13.61
CA GLY A 69 10.43 1.74 12.72
C GLY A 69 9.62 2.38 11.59
N ALA A 70 9.28 3.65 11.70
CA ALA A 70 8.40 4.33 10.75
C ALA A 70 9.17 5.06 9.65
N TRP A 71 8.65 5.02 8.43
CA TRP A 71 9.01 5.99 7.38
C TRP A 71 8.29 7.32 7.57
N THR A 72 8.80 8.36 6.93
CA THR A 72 8.10 9.65 6.77
C THR A 72 7.12 9.59 5.59
N GLY A 73 6.18 10.54 5.53
CA GLY A 73 5.29 10.67 4.38
C GLY A 73 6.08 10.95 3.09
N GLU A 74 7.12 11.78 3.17
CA GLU A 74 8.00 12.13 2.05
C GLU A 74 8.68 10.88 1.47
N GLN A 75 9.24 10.01 2.32
CA GLN A 75 9.84 8.75 1.86
C GLN A 75 8.85 7.85 1.13
N VAL A 76 7.60 7.79 1.59
CA VAL A 76 6.53 7.03 0.92
C VAL A 76 6.21 7.63 -0.45
N ILE A 77 6.14 8.97 -0.56
CA ILE A 77 5.84 9.65 -1.82
C ILE A 77 6.99 9.51 -2.81
N ASP A 78 8.24 9.68 -2.40
CA ASP A 78 9.41 9.52 -3.27
C ASP A 78 9.46 8.11 -3.86
N PHE A 79 9.24 7.09 -3.03
CA PHE A 79 9.16 5.71 -3.48
C PHE A 79 7.99 5.49 -4.45
N MET A 80 6.81 6.03 -4.12
CA MET A 80 5.63 5.90 -4.97
C MET A 80 5.85 6.51 -6.35
N LEU A 81 6.44 7.71 -6.43
CA LEU A 81 6.69 8.38 -7.70
C LEU A 81 7.68 7.58 -8.57
N ALA A 82 8.72 6.99 -7.96
CA ALA A 82 9.64 6.11 -8.67
C ALA A 82 8.93 4.85 -9.22
N SER A 83 8.16 4.15 -8.39
CA SER A 83 7.40 2.96 -8.81
C SER A 83 6.36 3.26 -9.90
N LEU A 84 5.76 4.45 -9.90
CA LEU A 84 4.82 4.85 -10.95
C LEU A 84 5.50 5.01 -12.31
N VAL A 85 6.77 5.46 -12.34
CA VAL A 85 7.57 5.52 -13.58
C VAL A 85 7.84 4.11 -14.10
N ASP A 86 8.09 3.14 -13.21
CA ASP A 86 8.30 1.74 -13.57
C ASP A 86 7.00 1.00 -13.96
N GLY A 87 5.84 1.64 -13.76
CA GLY A 87 4.53 1.09 -14.10
C GLY A 87 3.98 0.09 -13.08
N ASP A 88 4.51 0.10 -11.85
CA ASP A 88 4.11 -0.84 -10.79
C ASP A 88 2.65 -0.65 -10.39
N PHE A 89 1.85 -1.73 -10.41
CA PHE A 89 0.49 -1.71 -9.86
C PHE A 89 0.49 -1.73 -8.33
N TYR A 90 1.21 -2.69 -7.73
CA TYR A 90 1.36 -2.82 -6.29
C TYR A 90 2.61 -2.08 -5.83
N ILE A 91 2.43 -0.91 -5.23
CA ILE A 91 3.53 -0.09 -4.72
C ILE A 91 3.71 -0.43 -3.24
N LEU A 92 4.43 -1.52 -2.97
CA LEU A 92 4.77 -1.99 -1.63
C LEU A 92 5.90 -1.13 -1.04
N CYS A 93 5.53 -0.08 -0.32
CA CYS A 93 6.52 0.77 0.33
C CYS A 93 7.15 0.05 1.51
N PRO A 94 8.49 0.09 1.62
CA PRO A 94 9.17 -0.35 2.83
C PRO A 94 8.76 0.45 4.07
N ASP A 95 9.13 -0.09 5.22
CA ASP A 95 9.30 0.64 6.48
C ASP A 95 10.59 0.11 7.13
N ASN A 96 10.85 0.52 8.37
CA ASN A 96 12.02 0.05 9.10
C ASN A 96 11.69 -1.08 10.10
N GLU A 97 10.50 -1.67 10.02
CA GLU A 97 10.09 -2.77 10.91
C GLU A 97 10.17 -4.13 10.25
N VAL A 98 9.81 -4.22 8.96
CA VAL A 98 9.76 -5.49 8.24
C VAL A 98 10.57 -5.38 6.95
N ALA A 99 11.53 -6.29 6.80
CA ALA A 99 12.30 -6.40 5.57
C ALA A 99 11.39 -6.80 4.40
N ARG A 100 11.59 -6.18 3.24
CA ARG A 100 10.81 -6.40 2.02
C ARG A 100 10.58 -7.88 1.65
N PRO A 101 11.60 -8.78 1.70
CA PRO A 101 11.38 -10.20 1.40
C PRO A 101 10.37 -10.89 2.33
N THR A 102 10.24 -10.41 3.56
CA THR A 102 9.25 -10.92 4.52
C THR A 102 7.85 -10.43 4.16
N ASP A 103 7.70 -9.17 3.78
CA ASP A 103 6.41 -8.64 3.32
C ASP A 103 5.95 -9.35 2.04
N GLU A 104 6.84 -9.57 1.08
CA GLU A 104 6.54 -10.28 -0.17
C GLU A 104 6.06 -11.72 0.11
N LYS A 105 6.70 -12.44 1.04
CA LYS A 105 6.24 -13.77 1.47
C LYS A 105 4.85 -13.74 2.12
N ARG A 106 4.57 -12.74 2.95
CA ARG A 106 3.25 -12.57 3.59
C ARG A 106 2.17 -12.23 2.56
N MET A 107 2.51 -11.42 1.57
CA MET A 107 1.61 -11.10 0.46
C MET A 107 1.32 -12.32 -0.40
N ALA A 108 2.36 -13.09 -0.78
CA ALA A 108 2.21 -14.33 -1.53
C ALA A 108 1.29 -15.31 -0.78
N TRP A 109 1.53 -15.52 0.52
CA TRP A 109 0.65 -16.34 1.36
C TRP A 109 -0.81 -15.88 1.36
N ALA A 110 -1.06 -14.57 1.38
CA ALA A 110 -2.42 -14.02 1.40
C ALA A 110 -3.15 -14.13 0.05
N ILE A 111 -2.40 -14.19 -1.05
CA ILE A 111 -2.95 -14.17 -2.41
C ILE A 111 -3.15 -15.60 -2.96
N GLY A 112 -2.41 -16.58 -2.46
CA GLY A 112 -2.51 -18.00 -2.86
C GLY A 112 -1.35 -18.43 -3.73
#